data_AF-A0A2X1RUW5-F1
#
_entry.id   AF-A0A2X1RUW5-F1
#
_cell.length_a   1.000
_cell.length_b   1.000
_cell.length_c   1.000
_cell.angle_alpha   90.00
_cell.angle_beta   90.00
_cell.angle_gamma   90.00
#
_symmetry.space_group_name_H-M   'P 1'
#
loop_
_entity.id
_entity.type
_entity.pdbx_description
1 polymer ?
#
loop_
_entity_poly.entity_id
_entity_poly.type
_entity_poly.pdbx_seq_one_letter_code
_entity_poly.pdbx_strand_id
1 'polypeptide(L)'
;MQATIRFARMLERDDFKKRFGNNQPIAIHEFIYPLLQGYDSVALDADVELGGTDQKFNLLVGRELQKSAGKKPQVAITLPLLVGLDGEKKMSKSLGNYIGVTEAPSDMFGKVMSNF
;
A
#
# COMPACT_ATOMS: atom_id res chain seq x y z
N MET A 1 -10.20 -24.29 -8.19
CA MET A 1 -10.10 -22.86 -8.53
C MET A 1 -8.86 -22.31 -7.84
N GLN A 2 -7.71 -22.21 -8.54
CA GLN A 2 -6.46 -21.72 -7.97
C GLN A 2 -6.27 -20.26 -8.41
N ALA A 3 -6.22 -19.35 -7.45
CA ALA A 3 -5.77 -17.98 -7.71
C ALA A 3 -4.24 -18.03 -7.80
N THR A 4 -3.68 -17.75 -8.98
CA THR A 4 -2.26 -18.01 -9.28
C THR A 4 -1.57 -16.73 -9.72
N ILE A 5 -0.50 -16.34 -9.03
CA ILE A 5 0.45 -15.32 -9.47
C ILE A 5 1.83 -15.93 -9.65
N ARG A 6 2.54 -15.48 -10.69
CA ARG A 6 3.93 -15.89 -10.93
C ARG A 6 4.86 -15.24 -9.91
N PHE A 7 5.74 -16.02 -9.31
CA PHE A 7 6.75 -15.53 -8.35
C PHE A 7 7.59 -14.38 -8.90
N ALA A 8 7.99 -14.43 -10.18
CA ALA A 8 8.73 -13.36 -10.84
C ALA A 8 8.02 -12.00 -10.75
N ARG A 9 6.69 -11.99 -10.78
CA ARG A 9 5.89 -10.76 -10.67
C ARG A 9 5.93 -10.17 -9.26
N MET A 10 6.13 -10.99 -8.22
CA MET A 10 6.35 -10.48 -6.87
C MET A 10 7.67 -9.71 -6.74
N LEU A 11 8.71 -10.14 -7.45
CA LEU A 11 10.00 -9.45 -7.48
C LEU A 11 9.97 -8.11 -8.23
N GLU A 12 8.91 -7.83 -9.01
CA GLU A 12 8.73 -6.52 -9.67
C GLU A 12 8.33 -5.42 -8.68
N ARG A 13 7.90 -5.76 -7.46
CA ARG A 13 7.64 -4.78 -6.41
C ARG A 13 8.93 -4.02 -6.10
N ASP A 14 8.87 -2.68 -6.18
CA ASP A 14 10.06 -1.82 -6.08
C ASP A 14 10.92 -2.08 -4.83
N ASP A 15 10.30 -2.34 -3.68
CA ASP A 15 11.00 -2.67 -2.43
C ASP A 15 11.79 -3.99 -2.56
N PHE A 16 11.15 -5.04 -3.06
CA PHE A 16 11.79 -6.34 -3.25
C PHE A 16 12.87 -6.29 -4.32
N LYS A 17 12.63 -5.57 -5.41
CA LYS A 17 13.63 -5.37 -6.47
C LYS A 17 14.90 -4.72 -5.92
N LYS A 18 14.76 -3.67 -5.11
CA LYS A 18 15.90 -2.98 -4.47
C LYS A 18 16.61 -3.86 -3.46
N ARG A 19 15.87 -4.50 -2.55
CA ARG A 19 16.43 -5.36 -1.51
C ARG A 19 17.15 -6.58 -2.09
N PHE A 20 16.55 -7.22 -3.09
CA PHE A 20 17.16 -8.35 -3.79
C PHE A 20 18.44 -7.93 -4.52
N GLY A 21 18.43 -6.80 -5.24
CA GLY A 21 19.63 -6.26 -5.90
C GLY A 21 20.76 -5.90 -4.92
N ASN A 22 20.41 -5.52 -3.69
CA ASN A 22 21.36 -5.17 -2.63
C ASN A 22 21.74 -6.35 -1.71
N ASN A 23 21.37 -7.59 -2.05
CA ASN A 23 21.53 -8.78 -1.19
C ASN A 23 20.98 -8.58 0.24
N GLN A 24 19.95 -7.77 0.39
CA GLN A 24 19.25 -7.61 1.66
C GLN A 24 18.25 -8.75 1.83
N PRO A 25 18.16 -9.38 3.02
CA PRO A 25 17.21 -10.46 3.27
C PRO A 25 15.78 -10.02 2.97
N ILE A 26 14.99 -10.87 2.32
CA ILE A 26 13.54 -10.71 2.14
C ILE A 26 12.90 -11.97 2.73
N ALA A 27 12.08 -11.80 3.76
CA ALA A 27 11.45 -12.94 4.41
C ALA A 27 10.27 -13.46 3.58
N ILE A 28 10.05 -14.77 3.61
CA ILE A 28 9.01 -15.43 2.79
C ILE A 28 7.61 -14.85 3.06
N HIS A 29 7.31 -14.53 4.32
CA HIS A 29 6.00 -13.99 4.69
C HIS A 29 5.72 -12.61 4.06
N GLU A 30 6.75 -11.85 3.68
CA GLU A 30 6.58 -10.57 2.99
C GLU A 30 5.98 -10.74 1.59
N PHE A 31 6.21 -11.90 0.95
CA PHE A 31 5.59 -12.27 -0.33
C PHE A 31 4.14 -12.73 -0.19
N ILE A 32 3.74 -13.18 1.00
CA ILE A 32 2.40 -13.68 1.27
C ILE A 32 1.42 -12.52 1.45
N TYR A 33 1.85 -11.40 2.04
CA TYR A 33 0.99 -10.25 2.34
C TYR A 33 0.17 -9.75 1.13
N PRO A 34 0.78 -9.49 -0.06
CA PRO A 34 0.00 -9.03 -1.22
C PRO A 34 -1.04 -10.05 -1.70
N LEU A 35 -0.77 -11.35 -1.54
CA LEU A 35 -1.73 -12.40 -1.91
C LEU A 35 -2.93 -12.41 -0.97
N LEU A 36 -2.70 -12.22 0.33
CA LEU A 36 -3.78 -12.16 1.32
C LEU A 36 -4.66 -10.93 1.07
N GLN A 37 -4.07 -9.73 0.95
CA GLN A 37 -4.81 -8.51 0.65
C GLN A 37 -5.60 -8.66 -0.66
N GLY A 38 -4.97 -9.20 -1.72
CA GLY A 38 -5.68 -9.38 -2.98
C GLY A 38 -6.77 -10.46 -2.92
N TYR A 39 -6.66 -11.45 -2.03
CA TYR A 39 -7.72 -12.42 -1.78
C TYR A 39 -8.90 -11.80 -1.03
N ASP A 40 -8.69 -10.79 -0.18
CA ASP A 40 -9.80 -10.04 0.43
C ASP A 40 -10.70 -9.44 -0.65
N SER A 41 -10.14 -8.90 -1.73
CA SER A 41 -10.92 -8.40 -2.87
C SER A 41 -11.68 -9.50 -3.63
N VAL A 42 -11.13 -10.73 -3.67
CA VAL A 42 -11.86 -11.90 -4.20
C VAL A 42 -13.02 -12.25 -3.27
N ALA A 43 -12.80 -12.28 -1.97
CA ALA A 43 -13.80 -12.66 -0.97
C ALA A 43 -14.94 -11.63 -0.87
N LEU A 44 -14.63 -10.34 -1.01
CA LEU A 44 -15.57 -9.22 -0.90
C LEU A 44 -16.24 -8.83 -2.22
N ASP A 45 -15.90 -9.47 -3.34
CA ASP A 45 -16.40 -9.09 -4.68
C ASP A 45 -16.17 -7.61 -5.00
N ALA A 46 -14.99 -7.08 -4.62
CA ALA A 46 -14.72 -5.65 -4.71
C ALA A 46 -14.76 -5.13 -6.17
N ASP A 47 -15.61 -4.15 -6.44
CA ASP A 47 -15.63 -3.42 -7.72
C ASP A 47 -14.52 -2.36 -7.79
N VAL A 48 -14.14 -1.77 -6.66
CA VAL A 48 -13.15 -0.70 -6.55
C VAL A 48 -12.33 -0.90 -5.26
N GLU A 49 -11.01 -0.75 -5.35
CA GLU A 49 -10.13 -0.67 -4.17
C GLU A 49 -9.31 0.62 -4.24
N LEU A 50 -9.28 1.34 -3.12
CA LEU A 50 -8.58 2.61 -2.94
C LEU A 50 -7.29 2.37 -2.15
N GLY A 51 -6.21 3.07 -2.51
CA GLY A 51 -4.97 3.02 -1.75
C GLY A 51 -4.07 4.21 -2.00
N GLY A 52 -2.98 4.33 -1.22
CA GLY A 52 -1.90 5.25 -1.53
C GLY A 52 -1.14 4.84 -2.79
N THR A 53 -0.34 5.75 -3.37
CA THR A 53 0.53 5.42 -4.51
C THR A 53 1.52 4.29 -4.21
N ASP A 54 1.89 4.09 -2.93
CA ASP A 54 2.73 2.99 -2.46
C ASP A 54 2.02 1.62 -2.44
N GLN A 55 0.69 1.58 -2.57
CA GLN A 55 -0.11 0.36 -2.61
C GLN A 55 -0.38 -0.16 -4.03
N LYS A 56 0.09 0.54 -5.08
CA LYS A 56 -0.20 0.18 -6.48
C LYS A 56 0.05 -1.29 -6.79
N PHE A 57 1.15 -1.87 -6.29
CA PHE A 57 1.46 -3.28 -6.50
C PHE A 57 0.38 -4.21 -5.91
N ASN A 58 -0.01 -3.98 -4.66
CA ASN A 58 -1.00 -4.81 -3.96
C ASN A 58 -2.38 -4.71 -4.61
N LEU A 59 -2.80 -3.50 -5.01
CA LEU A 59 -4.06 -3.29 -5.73
C LEU A 59 -4.11 -4.07 -7.06
N LEU A 60 -2.98 -4.13 -7.78
CA LEU A 60 -2.89 -4.89 -9.03
C LEU A 60 -2.86 -6.41 -8.78
N VAL A 61 -2.32 -6.86 -7.66
CA VAL A 61 -2.41 -8.26 -7.22
C VAL A 61 -3.86 -8.66 -7.01
N GLY A 62 -4.65 -7.87 -6.25
CA GLY A 62 -6.08 -8.13 -6.05
C GLY A 62 -6.86 -8.23 -7.36
N ARG A 63 -6.61 -7.30 -8.28
CA ARG A 63 -7.20 -7.30 -9.63
C ARG A 63 -6.86 -8.58 -10.43
N GLU A 64 -5.63 -9.07 -10.34
CA GLU A 64 -5.23 -10.32 -11.02
C GLU A 64 -5.82 -11.58 -10.36
N LEU A 65 -5.94 -11.59 -9.03
CA LEU A 65 -6.53 -12.72 -8.30
C LEU A 65 -8.03 -12.83 -8.56
N GLN A 66 -8.77 -11.71 -8.61
CA GLN A 66 -10.17 -11.70 -9.04
C GLN A 66 -10.34 -12.24 -10.45
N LYS A 67 -9.49 -11.81 -11.39
CA LYS A 67 -9.49 -12.35 -12.76
C LYS A 67 -9.26 -13.86 -12.77
N SER A 68 -8.28 -14.34 -12.02
CA SER A 68 -7.96 -15.78 -11.90
C SER A 68 -9.10 -16.58 -11.26
N ALA A 69 -9.90 -15.96 -10.41
CA ALA A 69 -11.09 -16.53 -9.80
C ALA A 69 -12.35 -16.43 -10.68
N GLY A 70 -12.24 -15.91 -11.91
CA GLY A 70 -13.37 -15.72 -12.82
C GLY A 70 -14.29 -14.55 -12.43
N LYS A 71 -13.85 -13.67 -11.51
CA LYS A 71 -14.59 -12.49 -11.06
C LYS A 71 -14.24 -11.27 -11.91
N LYS A 72 -15.13 -10.27 -11.88
CA LYS A 72 -14.87 -8.96 -12.49
C LYS A 72 -13.68 -8.31 -11.77
N PRO A 73 -12.60 -7.92 -12.47
CA PRO A 73 -11.45 -7.32 -11.82
C PRO A 73 -11.74 -5.88 -11.33
N GLN A 74 -11.41 -5.58 -10.09
CA GLN A 74 -11.60 -4.29 -9.41
C GLN A 74 -10.90 -3.13 -10.12
N VAL A 75 -11.47 -1.94 -10.04
CA VAL A 75 -10.77 -0.70 -10.38
C VAL A 75 -9.82 -0.33 -9.26
N ALA A 76 -8.54 -0.12 -9.58
CA ALA A 76 -7.55 0.35 -8.63
C ALA A 76 -7.44 1.89 -8.72
N ILE A 77 -7.69 2.59 -7.62
CA ILE A 77 -7.57 4.05 -7.53
C ILE A 77 -6.48 4.38 -6.51
N THR A 78 -5.44 5.09 -6.96
CA THR A 78 -4.35 5.53 -6.09
C THR A 78 -4.45 7.02 -5.78
N LEU A 79 -4.29 7.38 -4.51
CA LEU A 79 -4.20 8.76 -4.04
C LEU A 79 -2.74 9.12 -3.70
N PRO A 80 -2.31 10.39 -3.88
CA PRO A 80 -0.99 10.82 -3.48
C PRO A 80 -0.80 10.67 -1.97
N LEU A 81 0.44 10.41 -1.54
CA LEU A 81 0.78 10.37 -0.13
C LEU A 81 0.91 11.79 0.40
N LEU A 82 0.24 12.06 1.51
CA LEU A 82 0.34 13.35 2.19
C LEU A 82 1.77 13.55 2.71
N VAL A 83 2.37 14.68 2.38
CA VAL A 83 3.67 15.09 2.90
C VAL A 83 3.51 15.52 4.35
N GLY A 84 4.47 15.16 5.19
CA GLY A 84 4.46 15.51 6.60
C GLY A 84 4.81 16.98 6.87
N LEU A 85 4.87 17.34 8.14
CA LEU A 85 5.23 18.68 8.61
C LEU A 85 6.68 19.09 8.26
N ASP A 86 7.51 18.13 7.86
CA ASP A 86 8.88 18.37 7.40
C ASP A 86 8.95 18.81 5.92
N GLY A 87 7.84 18.78 5.17
CA GLY A 87 7.77 19.25 3.80
C GLY A 87 8.45 18.36 2.74
N GLU A 88 9.13 17.30 3.16
CA GLU A 88 9.91 16.42 2.27
C GLU A 88 9.43 14.97 2.30
N LYS A 89 9.23 14.38 3.48
CA LYS A 89 8.89 12.97 3.62
C LYS A 89 7.39 12.79 3.72
N LYS A 90 6.92 11.59 3.37
CA LYS A 90 5.53 11.21 3.63
C LYS A 90 5.22 11.33 5.12
N MET A 91 4.00 11.74 5.44
CA MET A 91 3.51 11.83 6.81
C MET A 91 3.54 10.44 7.45
N SER A 92 4.20 10.32 8.60
CA SER A 92 4.36 9.06 9.32
C SER A 92 4.48 9.29 10.83
N LYS A 93 3.80 8.44 11.61
CA LYS A 93 3.95 8.41 13.06
C LYS A 93 5.40 8.17 13.51
N SER A 94 6.13 7.30 12.78
CA SER A 94 7.52 6.96 13.11
C SER A 94 8.52 8.09 12.86
N LEU A 95 8.18 9.02 11.96
CA LEU A 95 9.01 10.20 11.65
C LEU A 95 8.65 11.41 12.53
N GLY A 96 7.57 11.33 13.31
CA GLY A 96 7.08 12.45 14.12
C GLY A 96 6.52 13.63 13.32
N ASN A 97 6.42 13.52 11.98
CA ASN A 97 6.01 14.58 11.07
C ASN A 97 4.50 14.56 10.78
N TYR A 98 3.67 14.11 11.73
CA TYR A 98 2.24 13.85 11.54
C TYR A 98 1.33 14.71 12.42
N ILE A 99 0.09 14.86 11.95
CA ILE A 99 -1.02 15.43 12.70
C ILE A 99 -2.01 14.30 12.97
N GLY A 100 -2.13 13.88 14.23
CA GLY A 100 -3.05 12.84 14.64
C GLY A 100 -4.51 13.31 14.61
N VAL A 101 -5.40 12.47 14.10
CA VAL A 101 -6.84 12.77 13.99
C VAL A 101 -7.58 12.86 15.34
N THR A 102 -6.92 12.46 16.43
CA THR A 102 -7.46 12.47 17.80
C THR A 102 -6.65 13.37 18.75
N GLU A 103 -5.77 14.21 18.24
CA GLU A 103 -5.05 15.19 19.06
C GLU A 103 -5.97 16.29 19.58
N ALA A 104 -5.55 17.02 20.63
CA ALA A 104 -6.34 18.13 21.11
C ALA A 104 -6.49 19.20 20.01
N PRO A 105 -7.62 19.91 19.90
CA PRO A 105 -7.82 20.92 18.87
C PRO A 105 -6.73 21.99 18.80
N SER A 106 -6.20 22.41 19.96
CA SER A 106 -5.07 23.34 20.06
C SER A 106 -3.79 22.79 19.44
N ASP A 107 -3.52 21.49 19.64
CA ASP A 107 -2.30 20.83 19.16
C ASP A 107 -2.38 20.62 17.65
N MET A 108 -3.55 20.19 17.15
CA MET A 108 -3.81 20.10 15.70
C MET A 108 -3.63 21.46 15.04
N PHE A 109 -4.24 22.51 15.61
CA PHE A 109 -4.10 23.87 15.08
C PHE A 109 -2.64 24.32 15.06
N GLY A 110 -1.91 24.13 16.17
CA GLY A 110 -0.49 24.47 16.25
C GLY A 110 0.36 23.77 15.20
N LYS A 111 0.14 22.46 14.99
CA LYS A 111 0.87 21.68 13.98
C LYS A 111 0.51 22.04 12.53
N VAL A 112 -0.74 22.41 12.26
CA VAL A 112 -1.14 22.89 10.93
C VAL A 112 -0.48 24.24 10.63
N MET A 113 -0.42 25.12 11.62
CA MET A 113 0.17 26.45 11.48
C MET A 113 1.70 26.45 11.46
N SER A 114 2.38 25.41 11.95
CA SER A 114 3.85 25.33 11.93
C SER A 114 4.46 25.15 10.53
N ASN A 115 3.63 24.97 9.50
CA ASN A 115 4.03 24.85 8.09
C ASN A 115 4.01 26.19 7.32
N PHE A 116 3.97 27.33 8.01
CA PHE A 116 4.20 28.67 7.45
C PHE A 116 5.51 29.28 7.96
#